data_AF-A0A3L7LQQ6-F1
#
_entry.id   AF-A0A3L7LQQ6-F1
#
_cell.length_a   1.000
_cell.length_b   1.000
_cell.length_c   1.000
_cell.angle_alpha   90.00
_cell.angle_beta   90.00
_cell.angle_gamma   90.00
#
_symmetry.space_group_name_H-M   'P 1'
#
loop_
_entity.id
_entity.type
_entity.pdbx_description
1 polymer ?
#
loop_
_entity_poly.entity_id
_entity_poly.type
_entity_poly.pdbx_seq_one_letter_code
_entity_poly.pdbx_strand_id
1 'polypeptide(L)'
;MSELTHDGAERLALHKFTENAYLNYSMYVIMDRALPFIGDGLKPVQRRIVYAMSELGLNANAKYQKSARTVGDVLGKYHPHGDSACYEAMVLMAQPFSYRYPMVDGQGNWGAPDDPKSFAAMRYTESRLSRYAEVLLSELGQGTVDYVPNFDGTLDEPKMLPARLPNVLLNGTTGIAVGMATDIPPHNVNEVAAATIALLGNPAATLEQLLEHVKGPDFPTEAEIITPQEKLRKIYQT
;
A
#
# COMPACT_ATOMS: atom_id res chain seq x y z
N MET A 1 -14.32 21.24 29.60
CA MET A 1 -14.48 22.71 29.56
C MET A 1 -13.18 23.29 30.05
N SER A 2 -12.49 24.02 29.20
CA SER A 2 -11.30 24.76 29.55
C SER A 2 -11.67 25.98 30.37
N GLU A 3 -10.74 26.41 31.23
CA GLU A 3 -10.88 27.65 31.98
C GLU A 3 -10.08 28.74 31.27
N LEU A 4 -10.74 29.84 30.92
CA LEU A 4 -10.11 31.04 30.37
C LEU A 4 -9.41 31.79 31.50
N THR A 5 -8.13 32.08 31.33
CA THR A 5 -7.41 32.99 32.22
C THR A 5 -7.77 34.44 31.94
N HIS A 6 -7.43 35.32 32.87
CA HIS A 6 -7.77 36.73 32.83
C HIS A 6 -7.12 37.49 31.64
N ASP A 7 -6.11 36.91 31.00
CA ASP A 7 -5.42 37.36 29.78
C ASP A 7 -5.92 36.65 28.50
N GLY A 8 -6.98 35.85 28.59
CA GLY A 8 -7.59 35.16 27.45
C GLY A 8 -6.91 33.86 27.04
N ALA A 9 -5.93 33.35 27.81
CA ALA A 9 -5.29 32.07 27.52
C ALA A 9 -6.13 30.89 28.02
N GLU A 10 -6.22 29.85 27.20
CA GLU A 10 -6.94 28.63 27.54
C GLU A 10 -6.06 27.71 28.41
N ARG A 11 -6.54 27.31 29.59
CA ARG A 11 -5.86 26.31 30.43
C ARG A 11 -6.46 24.92 30.19
N LEU A 12 -5.58 23.96 29.89
CA LEU A 12 -5.91 22.55 29.73
C LEU A 12 -5.01 21.69 30.64
N ALA A 13 -5.62 20.76 31.38
CA ALA A 13 -4.88 19.82 32.20
C ALA A 13 -3.99 18.92 31.32
N LEU A 14 -2.73 18.74 31.70
CA LEU A 14 -1.75 18.03 30.89
C LEU A 14 -2.20 16.61 30.53
N HIS A 15 -2.75 15.85 31.48
CA HIS A 15 -3.23 14.48 31.23
C HIS A 15 -4.31 14.43 30.13
N LYS A 16 -5.24 15.41 30.11
CA LYS A 16 -6.27 15.51 29.06
C LYS A 16 -5.68 15.88 27.72
N PHE A 17 -4.73 16.82 27.72
CA PHE A 17 -4.03 17.20 26.49
C PHE A 17 -3.28 16.00 25.89
N THR A 18 -2.47 15.32 26.70
CA THR A 18 -1.64 14.20 26.23
C THR A 18 -2.49 13.02 25.77
N GLU A 19 -3.57 12.69 26.47
CA GLU A 19 -4.49 11.62 26.08
C GLU A 19 -5.13 11.91 24.72
N ASN A 20 -5.71 13.10 24.55
CA ASN A 20 -6.37 13.48 23.29
C ASN A 20 -5.37 13.60 22.13
N ALA A 21 -4.22 14.25 22.35
CA ALA A 21 -3.21 14.43 21.31
C ALA A 21 -2.63 13.08 20.87
N TYR A 22 -2.32 12.19 21.82
CA TYR A 22 -1.77 10.88 21.51
C TYR A 22 -2.81 9.97 20.85
N LEU A 23 -4.08 10.02 21.28
CA LEU A 23 -5.17 9.26 20.65
C LEU A 23 -5.39 9.67 19.19
N ASN A 24 -5.44 10.97 18.90
CA ASN A 24 -5.61 11.48 17.54
C ASN A 24 -4.46 11.04 16.63
N TYR A 25 -3.22 11.16 17.11
CA TYR A 25 -2.05 10.69 16.38
C TYR A 25 -2.08 9.17 16.16
N SER A 26 -2.45 8.41 17.19
CA SER A 26 -2.53 6.95 17.13
C SER A 26 -3.53 6.49 16.08
N MET A 27 -4.75 7.05 16.10
CA MET A 27 -5.79 6.73 15.12
C MET A 27 -5.38 7.08 13.70
N TYR A 28 -4.77 8.26 13.52
CA TYR A 28 -4.27 8.68 12.21
C TYR A 28 -3.17 7.75 11.68
N VAL A 29 -2.22 7.32 12.51
CA VAL A 29 -1.18 6.37 12.06
C VAL A 29 -1.77 5.00 11.72
N ILE A 30 -2.76 4.53 12.47
CA ILE A 30 -3.44 3.25 12.21
C ILE A 30 -4.22 3.31 10.89
N MET A 31 -5.09 4.31 10.72
CA MET A 31 -6.05 4.38 9.61
C MET A 31 -5.44 4.95 8.32
N ASP A 32 -4.60 5.98 8.44
CA ASP A 32 -4.16 6.78 7.30
C ASP A 32 -2.70 6.56 6.91
N ARG A 33 -2.00 5.60 7.54
CA ARG A 33 -0.57 5.39 7.28
C ARG A 33 -0.11 3.95 7.26
N ALA A 34 -0.20 3.24 8.39
CA ALA A 34 0.56 2.02 8.62
C ALA A 34 -0.11 0.76 8.09
N LEU A 35 -1.43 0.66 8.22
CA LEU A 35 -2.19 -0.53 7.81
C LEU A 35 -2.71 -0.39 6.37
N PRO A 36 -2.67 -1.45 5.56
CA PRO A 36 -3.30 -1.45 4.25
C PRO A 36 -4.82 -1.57 4.37
N PHE A 37 -5.54 -1.22 3.30
CA PHE A 37 -6.93 -1.63 3.16
C PHE A 37 -7.01 -3.06 2.60
N ILE A 38 -7.90 -3.90 3.13
CA ILE A 38 -8.02 -5.31 2.71
C ILE A 38 -8.44 -5.47 1.24
N GLY A 39 -9.24 -4.53 0.72
CA GLY A 39 -9.78 -4.63 -0.64
C GLY A 39 -8.72 -4.48 -1.72
N ASP A 40 -7.83 -3.49 -1.61
CA ASP A 40 -6.77 -3.23 -2.60
C ASP A 40 -5.36 -3.59 -2.13
N GLY A 41 -5.19 -3.89 -0.84
CA GLY A 41 -3.89 -4.18 -0.23
C GLY A 41 -2.95 -2.99 -0.16
N LEU A 42 -3.45 -1.76 -0.30
CA LEU A 42 -2.63 -0.56 -0.34
C LEU A 42 -2.79 0.31 0.90
N LYS A 43 -1.67 0.90 1.33
CA LYS A 43 -1.65 2.04 2.24
C LYS A 43 -2.04 3.32 1.49
N PRO A 44 -2.49 4.38 2.17
CA PRO A 44 -2.91 5.61 1.51
C PRO A 44 -1.86 6.25 0.60
N VAL A 45 -0.57 6.29 1.01
CA VAL A 45 0.50 6.81 0.14
C VAL A 45 0.67 6.00 -1.14
N GLN A 46 0.57 4.67 -1.05
CA GLN A 46 0.71 3.77 -2.19
C GLN A 46 -0.45 3.93 -3.17
N ARG A 47 -1.68 3.99 -2.64
CA ARG A 47 -2.90 4.25 -3.43
C ARG A 47 -2.82 5.56 -4.19
N ARG A 48 -2.42 6.63 -3.50
CA ARG A 48 -2.29 7.98 -4.08
C ARG A 48 -1.23 8.04 -5.17
N ILE A 49 -0.11 7.35 -5.02
CA ILE A 49 0.92 7.22 -6.07
C ILE A 49 0.35 6.54 -7.31
N VAL A 50 -0.25 5.35 -7.14
CA VAL A 50 -0.80 4.57 -8.26
C VAL A 50 -1.92 5.34 -8.98
N TYR A 51 -2.80 6.00 -8.21
CA TYR A 51 -3.89 6.81 -8.74
C TYR A 51 -3.38 8.04 -9.51
N ALA A 52 -2.48 8.84 -8.93
CA ALA A 52 -1.93 10.01 -9.60
C ALA A 52 -1.15 9.65 -10.88
N MET A 53 -0.43 8.52 -10.89
CA MET A 53 0.21 8.01 -12.09
C MET A 53 -0.81 7.66 -13.18
N SER A 54 -1.95 7.10 -12.80
CA SER A 54 -3.05 6.82 -13.73
C SER A 54 -3.63 8.11 -14.32
N GLU A 55 -3.87 9.13 -13.50
CA GLU A 55 -4.35 10.44 -13.97
C GLU A 55 -3.37 11.14 -14.91
N LEU A 56 -2.06 10.98 -14.67
CA LEU A 56 -1.00 11.48 -15.54
C LEU A 56 -0.90 10.70 -16.87
N GLY A 57 -1.68 9.64 -17.04
CA GLY A 57 -1.66 8.79 -18.23
C GLY A 57 -0.41 7.90 -18.31
N LEU A 58 0.28 7.65 -17.19
CA LEU A 58 1.50 6.85 -17.13
C LEU A 58 1.21 5.35 -17.11
N ASN A 59 0.35 4.87 -18.00
CA ASN A 59 0.07 3.45 -18.16
C ASN A 59 1.30 2.67 -18.67
N ALA A 60 1.22 1.34 -18.69
CA ALA A 60 2.33 0.47 -19.08
C ALA A 60 2.82 0.63 -20.54
N ASN A 61 2.03 1.27 -21.41
CA ASN A 61 2.41 1.55 -22.80
C ASN A 61 2.92 2.99 -22.99
N ALA A 62 2.79 3.84 -21.97
CA ALA A 62 3.29 5.20 -21.99
C ALA A 62 4.82 5.25 -21.95
N LYS A 63 5.36 6.40 -22.36
CA LYS A 63 6.77 6.74 -22.13
C LYS A 63 7.00 6.98 -20.64
N TYR A 64 8.20 6.68 -20.18
CA TYR A 64 8.62 7.01 -18.82
C TYR A 64 8.60 8.52 -18.61
N GLN A 65 8.30 8.92 -17.37
CA GLN A 65 8.31 10.32 -16.95
C GLN A 65 9.12 10.48 -15.68
N LYS A 66 9.79 11.62 -15.53
CA LYS A 66 10.60 11.94 -14.35
C LYS A 66 9.80 11.73 -13.06
N SER A 67 10.35 10.94 -12.14
CA SER A 67 9.68 10.59 -10.88
C SER A 67 9.38 11.83 -10.04
N ALA A 68 10.22 12.88 -10.12
CA ALA A 68 9.99 14.17 -9.47
C ALA A 68 8.64 14.82 -9.86
N ARG A 69 8.20 14.65 -11.12
CA ARG A 69 6.89 15.17 -11.56
C ARG A 69 5.76 14.38 -10.93
N THR A 70 5.83 13.05 -10.96
CA THR A 70 4.83 12.17 -10.33
C THR A 70 4.70 12.47 -8.84
N VAL A 71 5.83 12.56 -8.12
CA VAL A 71 5.84 12.89 -6.69
C VAL A 71 5.24 14.27 -6.45
N GLY A 72 5.59 15.28 -7.25
CA GLY A 72 5.01 16.62 -7.16
C GLY A 72 3.48 16.63 -7.28
N ASP A 73 2.92 15.91 -8.25
CA ASP A 73 1.48 15.77 -8.44
C ASP A 73 0.82 15.02 -7.26
N VAL A 74 1.44 13.93 -6.77
CA VAL A 74 0.93 13.17 -5.62
C VAL A 74 0.82 14.07 -4.39
N LEU A 75 1.87 14.85 -4.09
CA LEU A 75 1.89 15.73 -2.92
C LEU A 75 0.92 16.89 -3.06
N GLY A 76 0.92 17.53 -4.23
CA GLY A 76 0.10 18.71 -4.50
C GLY A 76 -1.39 18.41 -4.55
N LYS A 77 -1.77 17.20 -4.97
CA LYS A 77 -3.18 16.81 -5.14
C LYS A 77 -3.72 16.00 -3.97
N TYR A 78 -2.96 15.04 -3.42
CA TYR A 78 -3.55 13.99 -2.57
C TYR A 78 -2.82 13.73 -1.26
N HIS A 79 -1.49 13.90 -1.22
CA HIS A 79 -0.67 13.42 -0.11
C HIS A 79 0.10 14.55 0.60
N PRO A 80 -0.49 15.20 1.62
CA PRO A 80 0.10 16.37 2.28
C PRO A 80 1.23 16.00 3.28
N HIS A 81 2.27 15.30 2.78
CA HIS A 81 3.42 14.81 3.55
C HIS A 81 4.75 15.06 2.81
N GLY A 82 5.84 14.57 3.38
CA GLY A 82 7.19 14.75 2.83
C GLY A 82 7.38 14.02 1.48
N ASP A 83 8.05 14.69 0.57
CA ASP A 83 8.43 14.18 -0.75
C ASP A 83 9.31 12.93 -0.69
N SER A 84 10.24 12.91 0.25
CA SER A 84 11.20 11.81 0.43
C SER A 84 10.50 10.51 0.79
N ALA A 85 9.57 10.54 1.75
CA ALA A 85 8.79 9.36 2.15
C ALA A 85 7.86 8.87 1.03
N CYS A 86 7.28 9.80 0.25
CA CYS A 86 6.48 9.46 -0.92
C CYS A 86 7.31 8.77 -2.01
N TYR A 87 8.49 9.32 -2.31
CA TYR A 87 9.39 8.75 -3.31
C TYR A 87 9.97 7.41 -2.87
N GLU A 88 10.33 7.24 -1.59
CA GLU A 88 10.76 5.95 -1.04
C GLU A 88 9.67 4.87 -1.20
N ALA A 89 8.41 5.20 -0.93
CA ALA A 89 7.29 4.29 -1.17
C ALA A 89 7.17 3.91 -2.66
N MET A 90 7.36 4.89 -3.56
CA MET A 90 7.36 4.66 -5.01
C MET A 90 8.51 3.75 -5.45
N VAL A 91 9.71 3.96 -4.90
CA VAL A 91 10.89 3.12 -5.16
C VAL A 91 10.65 1.69 -4.73
N LEU A 92 10.10 1.48 -3.52
CA LEU A 92 9.81 0.15 -3.02
C LEU A 92 8.83 -0.60 -3.94
N MET A 93 7.79 0.09 -4.43
CA MET A 93 6.80 -0.47 -5.38
C MET A 93 7.38 -0.79 -6.77
N ALA A 94 8.58 -0.30 -7.09
CA ALA A 94 9.28 -0.56 -8.34
C ALA A 94 10.34 -1.66 -8.24
N GLN A 95 10.81 -1.97 -7.02
CA GLN A 95 11.90 -2.91 -6.80
C GLN A 95 11.42 -4.36 -6.89
N PRO A 96 11.90 -5.16 -7.87
CA PRO A 96 11.45 -6.54 -8.05
C PRO A 96 11.92 -7.50 -6.97
N PHE A 97 12.89 -7.11 -6.15
CA PHE A 97 13.37 -7.85 -4.98
C PHE A 97 12.64 -7.46 -3.68
N SER A 98 11.83 -6.39 -3.72
CA SER A 98 11.03 -5.92 -2.58
C SER A 98 9.56 -6.26 -2.77
N TYR A 99 9.02 -6.06 -3.97
CA TYR A 99 7.65 -6.42 -4.34
C TYR A 99 7.64 -7.68 -5.19
N ARG A 100 6.76 -8.63 -4.85
CA ARG A 100 6.58 -9.86 -5.63
C ARG A 100 6.00 -9.58 -7.03
N TYR A 101 5.10 -8.60 -7.10
CA TYR A 101 4.49 -8.07 -8.32
C TYR A 101 4.57 -6.54 -8.31
N PRO A 102 5.70 -5.96 -8.77
CA PRO A 102 5.91 -4.51 -8.78
C PRO A 102 4.79 -3.76 -9.49
N MET A 103 4.35 -2.63 -8.90
CA MET A 103 3.30 -1.77 -9.45
C MET A 103 3.87 -0.64 -10.32
N VAL A 104 5.13 -0.32 -10.11
CA VAL A 104 5.85 0.73 -10.85
C VAL A 104 6.94 0.07 -11.68
N ASP A 105 7.09 0.53 -12.92
CA ASP A 105 8.18 0.19 -13.82
C ASP A 105 9.09 1.43 -13.93
N GLY A 106 10.38 1.24 -13.70
CA GLY A 106 11.34 2.32 -13.49
C GLY A 106 12.56 2.27 -14.41
N GLN A 107 12.99 3.42 -14.93
CA GLN A 107 14.27 3.60 -15.63
C GLN A 107 15.26 4.41 -14.79
N GLY A 108 16.54 4.05 -14.90
CA GLY A 108 17.64 4.59 -14.09
C GLY A 108 18.01 3.67 -12.94
N ASN A 109 18.69 4.21 -11.93
CA ASN A 109 19.06 3.44 -10.74
C ASN A 109 17.92 3.46 -9.69
N TRP A 110 17.25 2.32 -9.51
CA TRP A 110 16.18 2.10 -8.54
C TRP A 110 16.62 1.27 -7.33
N GLY A 111 17.93 1.21 -7.06
CA GLY A 111 18.53 0.40 -6.01
C GLY A 111 18.86 -1.02 -6.48
N ALA A 112 19.51 -1.78 -5.61
CA ALA A 112 19.95 -3.14 -5.87
C ALA A 112 19.58 -4.05 -4.69
N PRO A 113 19.48 -5.38 -4.89
CA PRO A 113 19.22 -6.32 -3.80
C PRO A 113 20.21 -6.21 -2.63
N ASP A 114 21.49 -5.98 -2.93
CA ASP A 114 22.56 -5.87 -1.91
C ASP A 114 22.48 -4.58 -1.08
N ASP A 115 21.98 -3.49 -1.68
CA ASP A 115 21.71 -2.22 -1.00
C ASP A 115 20.41 -1.61 -1.56
N PRO A 116 19.24 -1.99 -1.01
CA PRO A 116 17.95 -1.49 -1.46
C PRO A 116 17.79 0.03 -1.40
N LYS A 117 18.60 0.72 -0.57
CA LYS A 117 18.56 2.18 -0.39
C LYS A 117 19.49 2.91 -1.36
N SER A 118 20.32 2.20 -2.12
CA SER A 118 21.23 2.77 -3.11
C SER A 118 20.54 3.23 -4.42
N PHE A 119 19.33 3.79 -4.33
CA PHE A 119 18.60 4.32 -5.48
C PHE A 119 18.97 5.78 -5.78
N ALA A 120 18.85 6.19 -7.04
CA ALA A 120 19.09 7.57 -7.43
C ALA A 120 17.93 8.49 -7.01
N ALA A 121 18.23 9.76 -6.76
CA ALA A 121 17.22 10.77 -6.46
C ALA A 121 16.17 10.90 -7.57
N MET A 122 14.93 11.27 -7.21
CA MET A 122 13.76 11.35 -8.11
C MET A 122 13.93 12.27 -9.34
N ARG A 123 14.93 13.15 -9.34
CA ARG A 123 15.28 13.99 -10.50
C ARG A 123 16.03 13.23 -11.60
N TYR A 124 16.61 12.07 -11.27
CA TYR A 124 17.37 11.24 -12.21
C TYR A 124 16.58 10.03 -12.69
N THR A 125 15.68 9.48 -11.87
CA THR A 125 14.85 8.34 -12.24
C THR A 125 13.61 8.75 -13.02
N GLU A 126 13.11 7.82 -13.82
CA GLU A 126 11.85 7.96 -14.55
C GLU A 126 10.99 6.72 -14.30
N SER A 127 9.67 6.89 -14.32
CA SER A 127 8.71 5.87 -13.93
C SER A 127 7.48 5.86 -14.82
N ARG A 128 6.81 4.72 -14.83
CA ARG A 128 5.45 4.50 -15.32
C ARG A 128 4.81 3.36 -14.53
N LEU A 129 3.52 3.12 -14.70
CA LEU A 129 2.85 1.97 -14.10
C LEU A 129 3.29 0.68 -14.82
N SER A 130 3.49 -0.38 -14.04
CA SER A 130 3.69 -1.71 -14.59
C SER A 130 2.36 -2.24 -15.18
N ARG A 131 2.43 -3.30 -15.99
CA ARG A 131 1.21 -3.99 -16.45
C ARG A 131 0.39 -4.58 -15.31
N TYR A 132 1.03 -4.98 -14.21
CA TYR A 132 0.33 -5.53 -13.05
C TYR A 132 -0.59 -4.49 -12.39
N ALA A 133 -0.23 -3.19 -12.42
CA ALA A 133 -1.07 -2.14 -11.84
C ALA A 133 -2.45 -2.01 -12.51
N GLU A 134 -2.61 -2.49 -13.75
CA GLU A 134 -3.93 -2.53 -14.43
C GLU A 134 -4.96 -3.39 -13.69
N VAL A 135 -4.50 -4.36 -12.88
CA VAL A 135 -5.35 -5.16 -11.97
C VAL A 135 -6.11 -4.30 -10.97
N LEU A 136 -5.56 -3.13 -10.61
CA LEU A 136 -6.17 -2.19 -9.66
C LEU A 136 -6.92 -1.03 -10.35
N LEU A 137 -6.64 -0.75 -11.62
CA LEU A 137 -7.05 0.50 -12.27
C LEU A 137 -8.03 0.32 -13.43
N SER A 138 -8.06 -0.85 -14.08
CA SER A 138 -8.83 -1.08 -15.30
C SER A 138 -10.34 -0.81 -15.17
N GLU A 139 -10.87 -0.92 -13.95
CA GLU A 139 -12.30 -0.74 -13.66
C GLU A 139 -12.61 0.54 -12.87
N LEU A 140 -11.61 1.39 -12.60
CA LEU A 140 -11.75 2.56 -11.72
C LEU A 140 -12.76 3.60 -12.26
N GLY A 141 -12.68 3.90 -13.55
CA GLY A 141 -13.56 4.87 -14.22
C GLY A 141 -15.00 4.40 -14.46
N GLN A 142 -15.38 3.22 -13.95
CA GLN A 142 -16.68 2.59 -14.22
C GLN A 142 -17.67 2.73 -13.05
N GLY A 143 -17.39 3.60 -12.07
CA GLY A 143 -18.24 3.80 -10.90
C GLY A 143 -18.18 2.64 -9.90
N THR A 144 -17.03 1.97 -9.79
CA THR A 144 -16.82 0.78 -8.95
C THR A 144 -16.34 1.11 -7.53
N VAL A 145 -15.99 2.36 -7.25
CA VAL A 145 -15.48 2.81 -5.95
C VAL A 145 -16.05 4.16 -5.57
N ASP A 146 -16.12 4.40 -4.26
CA ASP A 146 -16.45 5.71 -3.71
C ASP A 146 -15.25 6.66 -3.84
N TYR A 147 -15.56 7.93 -4.08
CA TYR A 147 -14.61 9.04 -4.07
C TYR A 147 -14.83 9.92 -2.85
N VAL A 148 -13.76 10.49 -2.33
CA VAL A 148 -13.78 11.44 -1.23
C VAL A 148 -13.01 12.70 -1.63
N PRO A 149 -13.38 13.88 -1.08
CA PRO A 149 -12.58 15.07 -1.29
C PRO A 149 -11.15 14.88 -0.77
N ASN A 150 -10.18 15.43 -1.48
CA ASN A 150 -8.79 15.49 -1.04
C ASN A 150 -8.61 16.44 0.17
N PHE A 151 -7.37 16.60 0.63
CA PHE A 151 -7.08 17.32 1.87
C PHE A 151 -7.48 18.81 1.88
N ASP A 152 -7.58 19.47 0.72
CA ASP A 152 -8.02 20.87 0.59
C ASP A 152 -9.41 21.02 -0.05
N GLY A 153 -10.06 19.90 -0.40
CA GLY A 153 -11.39 19.84 -0.99
C GLY A 153 -11.50 20.34 -2.43
N THR A 154 -10.38 20.55 -3.13
CA THR A 154 -10.38 21.04 -4.52
C THR A 154 -10.48 19.93 -5.57
N LEU A 155 -10.13 18.70 -5.19
CA LEU A 155 -10.14 17.51 -6.03
C LEU A 155 -10.77 16.34 -5.27
N ASP A 156 -11.17 15.30 -6.01
CA ASP A 156 -11.60 14.03 -5.42
C ASP A 156 -10.48 12.97 -5.56
N GLU A 157 -10.40 12.07 -4.59
CA GLU A 157 -9.54 10.88 -4.61
C GLU A 157 -10.33 9.60 -4.32
N PRO A 158 -9.96 8.45 -4.92
CA PRO A 158 -10.66 7.21 -4.68
C PRO A 158 -10.35 6.66 -3.28
N LYS A 159 -11.39 6.29 -2.54
CA LYS A 159 -11.26 5.71 -1.20
C LYS A 159 -10.57 4.34 -1.22
N MET A 160 -10.73 3.58 -2.30
CA MET A 160 -10.08 2.31 -2.59
C MET A 160 -9.87 2.17 -4.10
N LEU A 161 -9.05 1.20 -4.53
CA LEU A 161 -8.97 0.80 -5.95
C LEU A 161 -9.76 -0.50 -6.19
N PRO A 162 -10.43 -0.66 -7.35
CA PRO A 162 -11.16 -1.88 -7.68
C PRO A 162 -10.19 -3.01 -8.05
N ALA A 163 -9.65 -3.68 -7.03
CA ALA A 163 -8.69 -4.74 -7.22
C ALA A 163 -9.33 -6.02 -7.78
N ARG A 164 -8.94 -6.39 -9.00
CA ARG A 164 -9.41 -7.61 -9.68
C ARG A 164 -8.78 -8.89 -9.14
N LEU A 165 -7.70 -8.77 -8.38
CA LEU A 165 -7.02 -9.84 -7.66
C LEU A 165 -6.72 -9.37 -6.23
N PRO A 166 -6.64 -10.28 -5.24
CA PRO A 166 -6.44 -9.95 -3.83
C PRO A 166 -4.99 -9.50 -3.53
N ASN A 167 -4.65 -8.29 -3.96
CA ASN A 167 -3.29 -7.75 -3.92
C ASN A 167 -2.69 -7.70 -2.50
N VAL A 168 -3.53 -7.61 -1.45
CA VAL A 168 -3.10 -7.68 -0.05
C VAL A 168 -2.32 -8.96 0.27
N LEU A 169 -2.67 -10.09 -0.34
CA LEU A 169 -1.94 -11.35 -0.20
C LEU A 169 -0.81 -11.47 -1.22
N LEU A 170 -1.03 -10.99 -2.45
CA LEU A 170 -0.08 -11.17 -3.55
C LEU A 170 1.24 -10.44 -3.30
N ASN A 171 1.16 -9.16 -2.94
CA ASN A 171 2.35 -8.36 -2.65
C ASN A 171 2.70 -8.33 -1.16
N GLY A 172 1.73 -8.60 -0.28
CA GLY A 172 1.93 -8.42 1.14
C GLY A 172 2.16 -6.96 1.52
N THR A 173 2.32 -6.72 2.83
CA THR A 173 2.77 -5.42 3.32
C THR A 173 3.24 -5.52 4.75
N THR A 174 4.20 -4.69 5.11
CA THR A 174 4.68 -4.54 6.49
C THR A 174 4.41 -3.11 6.95
N GLY A 175 3.95 -2.94 8.18
CA GLY A 175 3.57 -1.63 8.71
C GLY A 175 3.63 -1.60 10.22
N ILE A 176 4.22 -0.54 10.76
CA ILE A 176 4.30 -0.31 12.20
C ILE A 176 3.39 0.88 12.53
N ALA A 177 2.36 0.62 13.34
CA ALA A 177 1.42 1.63 13.78
C ALA A 177 1.69 2.01 15.25
N VAL A 178 0.75 2.70 15.89
CA VAL A 178 0.82 2.96 17.35
C VAL A 178 0.06 1.86 18.08
N GLY A 179 0.76 1.08 18.90
CA GLY A 179 0.19 -0.02 19.68
C GLY A 179 -0.05 -1.32 18.91
N MET A 180 0.16 -1.33 17.59
CA MET A 180 0.01 -2.52 16.74
C MET A 180 0.93 -2.46 15.52
N ALA A 181 1.08 -3.60 14.83
CA ALA A 181 1.81 -3.70 13.57
C ALA A 181 1.12 -4.74 12.67
N THR A 182 1.43 -4.68 11.38
CA THR A 182 1.01 -5.67 10.37
C THR A 182 2.24 -6.18 9.64
N ASP A 183 2.27 -7.47 9.37
CA ASP A 183 3.29 -8.13 8.57
C ASP A 183 2.62 -9.25 7.78
N ILE A 184 2.37 -9.01 6.49
CA ILE A 184 1.71 -9.93 5.58
C ILE A 184 2.73 -10.30 4.51
N PRO A 185 3.12 -11.58 4.39
CA PRO A 185 4.06 -12.00 3.36
C PRO A 185 3.39 -12.08 1.97
N PRO A 186 4.17 -11.94 0.88
CA PRO A 186 3.67 -12.11 -0.49
C PRO A 186 3.32 -13.57 -0.80
N HIS A 187 2.45 -13.78 -1.77
CA HIS A 187 1.96 -15.10 -2.20
C HIS A 187 1.88 -15.20 -3.72
N ASN A 188 1.90 -16.42 -4.23
CA ASN A 188 1.82 -16.67 -5.66
C ASN A 188 0.43 -16.34 -6.23
N VAL A 189 0.39 -15.59 -7.32
CA VAL A 189 -0.84 -15.17 -8.00
C VAL A 189 -1.71 -16.33 -8.48
N ASN A 190 -1.10 -17.39 -9.01
CA ASN A 190 -1.86 -18.53 -9.53
C ASN A 190 -2.48 -19.33 -8.39
N GLU A 191 -1.74 -19.53 -7.29
CA GLU A 191 -2.22 -20.24 -6.12
C GLU A 191 -3.38 -19.50 -5.43
N VAL A 192 -3.21 -18.20 -5.21
CA VAL A 192 -4.24 -17.37 -4.57
C VAL A 192 -5.47 -17.21 -5.46
N ALA A 193 -5.30 -17.06 -6.77
CA ALA A 193 -6.42 -17.02 -7.71
C ALA A 193 -7.18 -18.36 -7.73
N ALA A 194 -6.48 -19.49 -7.74
CA ALA A 194 -7.10 -20.82 -7.67
C ALA A 194 -7.88 -21.02 -6.37
N ALA A 195 -7.32 -20.63 -5.23
CA ALA A 195 -8.00 -20.69 -3.94
C ALA A 195 -9.26 -19.80 -3.90
N THR A 196 -9.18 -18.60 -4.50
CA THR A 196 -10.33 -17.68 -4.59
C THR A 196 -11.44 -18.28 -5.45
N ILE A 197 -11.11 -18.87 -6.60
CA ILE A 197 -12.08 -19.57 -7.46
C ILE A 197 -12.70 -20.77 -6.73
N ALA A 198 -11.89 -21.55 -6.01
CA ALA A 198 -12.36 -22.68 -5.21
C ALA A 198 -13.36 -22.23 -4.12
N LEU A 199 -13.06 -21.12 -3.42
CA LEU A 199 -13.94 -20.56 -2.39
C LEU A 199 -15.25 -20.00 -2.99
N LEU A 200 -15.21 -19.41 -4.18
CA LEU A 200 -16.42 -18.99 -4.89
C LEU A 200 -17.30 -20.19 -5.29
N GLY A 201 -16.68 -21.31 -5.70
CA GLY A 201 -17.38 -22.55 -6.04
C GLY A 201 -17.90 -23.31 -4.81
N ASN A 202 -17.23 -23.19 -3.68
CA ASN A 202 -17.61 -23.78 -2.41
C ASN A 202 -17.40 -22.80 -1.25
N PRO A 203 -18.40 -21.96 -0.92
CA PRO A 203 -18.31 -20.99 0.17
C PRO A 203 -18.10 -21.59 1.56
N ALA A 204 -18.34 -22.90 1.72
CA ALA A 204 -18.10 -23.64 2.97
C ALA A 204 -16.72 -24.33 2.99
N ALA A 205 -15.84 -24.03 2.03
CA ALA A 205 -14.50 -24.61 1.97
C ALA A 205 -13.73 -24.34 3.27
N THR A 206 -13.11 -25.40 3.81
CA THR A 206 -12.28 -25.27 5.01
C THR A 206 -10.92 -24.68 4.64
N LEU A 207 -10.20 -24.16 5.64
CA LEU A 207 -8.85 -23.67 5.41
C LEU A 207 -7.93 -24.76 4.83
N GLU A 208 -8.06 -26.00 5.28
CA GLU A 208 -7.28 -27.13 4.77
C GLU A 208 -7.47 -27.31 3.27
N GLN A 209 -8.70 -27.15 2.78
CA GLN A 209 -9.02 -27.23 1.34
C GLN A 209 -8.42 -26.04 0.58
N LEU A 210 -8.40 -24.84 1.15
CA LEU A 210 -7.77 -23.68 0.53
C LEU A 210 -6.23 -23.82 0.46
N LEU A 211 -5.62 -24.44 1.48
CA LEU A 211 -4.18 -24.72 1.53
C LEU A 211 -3.75 -25.86 0.59
N GLU A 212 -4.69 -26.60 0.01
CA GLU A 212 -4.38 -27.46 -1.15
C GLU A 212 -3.98 -26.63 -2.37
N HIS A 213 -4.46 -25.38 -2.47
CA HIS A 213 -4.11 -24.45 -3.53
C HIS A 213 -2.93 -23.54 -3.14
N VAL A 214 -2.96 -22.93 -1.95
CA VAL A 214 -1.91 -22.03 -1.45
C VAL A 214 -0.89 -22.79 -0.63
N LYS A 215 0.33 -22.94 -1.17
CA LYS A 215 1.41 -23.73 -0.53
C LYS A 215 2.11 -23.00 0.58
N GLY A 216 2.07 -21.67 0.57
CA GLY A 216 2.72 -20.80 1.53
C GLY A 216 3.04 -19.44 0.93
N PRO A 217 3.86 -18.64 1.62
CA PRO A 217 4.44 -17.44 1.05
C PRO A 217 5.29 -17.72 -0.21
N ASP A 218 5.32 -16.76 -1.12
CA ASP A 218 6.16 -16.76 -2.33
C ASP A 218 6.92 -15.44 -2.39
N PHE A 219 8.12 -15.43 -1.81
CA PHE A 219 8.98 -14.25 -1.78
C PHE A 219 9.63 -13.99 -3.15
N PRO A 220 10.03 -12.75 -3.46
CA PRO A 220 10.73 -12.41 -4.70
C PRO A 220 12.21 -12.89 -4.71
N THR A 221 12.47 -14.11 -4.27
CA THR A 221 13.80 -14.74 -4.22
C THR A 221 13.68 -16.22 -4.56
N GLU A 222 14.80 -16.84 -4.92
CA GLU A 222 14.86 -18.30 -5.17
C GLU A 222 15.17 -19.10 -3.89
N ALA A 223 15.15 -18.45 -2.72
CA ALA A 223 15.47 -19.09 -1.46
C ALA A 223 14.36 -20.06 -1.01
N GLU A 224 14.77 -21.17 -0.41
CA GLU A 224 13.81 -22.16 0.10
C GLU A 224 13.19 -21.71 1.43
N ILE A 225 11.88 -21.89 1.56
CA ILE A 225 11.18 -21.76 2.84
C ILE A 225 11.26 -23.10 3.57
N ILE A 226 12.09 -23.17 4.61
CA ILE A 226 12.32 -24.38 5.40
C ILE A 226 11.24 -24.67 6.46
N THR A 227 10.20 -23.82 6.55
CA THR A 227 9.16 -23.95 7.57
C THR A 227 8.29 -25.18 7.26
N PRO A 228 8.12 -26.12 8.21
CA PRO A 228 7.27 -27.30 7.98
C PRO A 228 5.82 -26.93 7.66
N GLN A 229 5.19 -27.70 6.78
CA GLN A 229 3.80 -27.47 6.32
C GLN A 229 2.78 -27.38 7.47
N GLU A 230 2.95 -28.17 8.53
CA GLU A 230 2.10 -28.09 9.73
C GLU A 230 2.17 -26.71 10.41
N LYS A 231 3.38 -26.12 10.48
CA LYS A 231 3.57 -24.78 11.04
C LYS A 231 3.01 -23.70 10.11
N LEU A 232 3.18 -23.83 8.80
CA LEU A 232 2.58 -22.92 7.82
C LEU A 232 1.05 -22.93 7.95
N ARG A 233 0.42 -24.11 8.05
CA ARG A 233 -1.02 -24.22 8.29
C ARG A 233 -1.45 -23.46 9.54
N LYS A 234 -0.71 -23.60 10.64
CA LYS A 234 -1.02 -22.89 11.89
C LYS A 234 -0.94 -21.37 11.74
N ILE A 235 0.01 -20.85 10.94
CA ILE A 235 0.12 -19.41 10.66
C ILE A 235 -1.13 -18.89 9.93
N TYR A 236 -1.72 -19.65 9.00
CA TYR A 236 -2.94 -19.22 8.32
C TYR A 236 -4.22 -19.37 9.18
N GLN A 237 -4.18 -20.18 10.25
CA GLN A 237 -5.32 -20.39 11.14
C GLN A 237 -5.52 -19.26 12.15
N THR A 238 -4.45 -18.54 12.54
CA THR A 238 -4.44 -17.61 13.68
C THR A 238 -3.57 -16.40 13.39
#